data_AF-A0A940H8X9-F1
#
_entry.id   AF-A0A940H8X9-F1
#
_cell.length_a   1.000
_cell.length_b   1.000
_cell.length_c   1.000
_cell.angle_alpha   90.00
_cell.angle_beta   90.00
_cell.angle_gamma   90.00
#
_symmetry.space_group_name_H-M   'P 1'
#
loop_
_entity.id
_entity.type
_entity.pdbx_description
1 polymer ?
#
loop_
_entity_poly.entity_id
_entity_poly.type
_entity_poly.pdbx_seq_one_letter_code
_entity_poly.pdbx_strand_id
1 'polypeptide(L)'
;MSMLGRPSPRTAAEPMAFTNDELMRGGLWAWAYFLLLLVLGMGVLSGLTAIDSSSADPGTAVTSFLLFAVVALIIGAPVSLILMPVGVMLAKPLGHLLRRTRRMSVHVVVYAALGAAVGFGYIAIFRGDRLWAPLAIWDGIILVPAIAVAVAVPLGWWHTARRALDEDSGLRQQRRRVDADAVIEDAATDEPH
;
A
#
# COMPACT_ATOMS: atom_id res chain seq x y z
N MET A 1 24.63 16.18 -9.67
CA MET A 1 23.93 16.23 -10.97
C MET A 1 22.52 16.77 -10.75
N SER A 2 22.29 18.03 -11.13
CA SER A 2 21.00 18.68 -11.03
C SER A 2 20.01 17.99 -11.97
N MET A 3 19.02 17.28 -11.42
CA MET A 3 17.86 16.84 -12.19
C MET A 3 17.14 18.11 -12.65
N LEU A 4 17.34 18.51 -13.90
CA LEU A 4 16.44 19.44 -14.58
C LEU A 4 15.01 18.93 -14.33
N GLY A 5 14.21 19.72 -13.61
CA GLY A 5 12.88 19.33 -13.18
C GLY A 5 12.07 18.92 -14.40
N ARG A 6 11.73 17.63 -14.50
CA ARG A 6 10.82 17.17 -15.55
C ARG A 6 9.51 17.96 -15.37
N PRO A 7 8.99 18.60 -16.42
CA PRO A 7 7.73 19.33 -16.33
C PRO A 7 6.64 18.38 -15.81
N SER A 8 5.79 18.88 -14.90
CA SER A 8 4.69 18.08 -14.36
C SER A 8 3.80 17.57 -15.51
N PRO A 9 3.38 16.30 -15.49
CA PRO A 9 2.43 15.79 -16.47
C PRO A 9 1.01 16.38 -16.28
N ARG A 10 0.73 17.02 -15.14
CA ARG A 10 -0.60 17.49 -14.76
C ARG A 10 -0.89 18.84 -15.39
N THR A 11 -2.10 18.96 -15.93
CA THR A 11 -2.61 20.19 -16.56
C THR A 11 -4.02 20.50 -16.04
N ALA A 12 -4.56 21.68 -16.37
CA ALA A 12 -5.95 22.01 -16.01
C ALA A 12 -6.97 21.02 -16.60
N ALA A 13 -6.69 20.46 -17.78
CA ALA A 13 -7.54 19.47 -18.44
C ALA A 13 -7.37 18.06 -17.85
N GLU A 14 -6.17 17.73 -17.36
CA GLU A 14 -5.82 16.42 -16.82
C GLU A 14 -5.15 16.58 -15.44
N PRO A 15 -5.94 16.96 -14.41
CA PRO A 15 -5.42 17.31 -13.09
C PRO A 15 -4.79 16.12 -12.34
N MET A 16 -5.08 14.88 -12.76
CA MET A 16 -4.55 13.65 -12.17
C MET A 16 -3.73 12.84 -13.18
N ALA A 17 -3.14 13.49 -14.20
CA ALA A 17 -2.17 12.84 -15.05
C ALA A 17 -0.95 12.35 -14.22
N PHE A 18 -0.32 11.27 -14.67
CA PHE A 18 0.80 10.66 -13.97
C PHE A 18 1.83 10.07 -14.95
N THR A 19 3.05 9.90 -14.46
CA THR A 19 4.14 9.25 -15.19
C THR A 19 4.21 7.75 -14.89
N ASN A 20 4.90 6.97 -15.74
CA ASN A 20 5.16 5.56 -15.44
C ASN A 20 5.95 5.38 -14.13
N ASP A 21 6.84 6.31 -13.79
CA ASP A 21 7.64 6.28 -12.57
C ASP A 21 6.74 6.45 -11.33
N GLU A 22 5.77 7.36 -11.38
CA GLU A 22 4.76 7.52 -10.34
C GLU A 22 3.87 6.29 -10.22
N LEU A 23 3.44 5.70 -11.34
CA LEU A 23 2.64 4.46 -11.30
C LEU A 23 3.42 3.30 -10.65
N MET A 24 4.68 3.11 -11.03
CA MET A 24 5.55 2.07 -10.45
C MET A 24 5.79 2.31 -8.96
N ARG A 25 6.02 3.57 -8.56
CA ARG A 25 6.13 3.96 -7.15
C ARG A 25 4.84 3.66 -6.38
N GLY A 26 3.68 3.88 -6.99
CA GLY A 26 2.38 3.47 -6.45
C GLY A 26 2.25 1.97 -6.26
N GLY A 27 2.73 1.18 -7.22
CA GLY A 27 2.82 -0.28 -7.11
C GLY A 27 3.71 -0.73 -5.94
N LEU A 28 4.89 -0.12 -5.78
CA LEU A 28 5.80 -0.41 -4.66
C LEU A 28 5.18 -0.05 -3.30
N TRP A 29 4.50 1.09 -3.19
CA TRP A 29 3.78 1.45 -1.96
C TRP A 29 2.63 0.50 -1.67
N ALA A 30 1.85 0.10 -2.68
CA ALA A 30 0.81 -0.90 -2.51
C ALA A 30 1.40 -2.24 -2.04
N TRP A 31 2.52 -2.68 -2.61
CA TRP A 31 3.22 -3.88 -2.15
C TRP A 31 3.70 -3.75 -0.69
N ALA A 32 4.29 -2.62 -0.30
CA ALA A 32 4.70 -2.39 1.08
C ALA A 32 3.50 -2.39 2.06
N TYR A 33 2.40 -1.72 1.72
CA TYR A 33 1.17 -1.76 2.52
C TYR A 33 0.57 -3.15 2.60
N PHE A 34 0.63 -3.92 1.51
CA PHE A 34 0.17 -5.31 1.50
C PHE A 34 0.95 -6.15 2.50
N LEU A 35 2.29 -6.07 2.52
CA LEU A 35 3.10 -6.83 3.48
C LEU A 35 2.82 -6.42 4.93
N LEU A 36 2.69 -5.12 5.19
CA LEU A 36 2.34 -4.61 6.51
C LEU A 36 0.98 -5.18 6.97
N LEU A 37 -0.05 -5.05 6.13
CA LEU A 37 -1.40 -5.53 6.44
C LEU A 37 -1.48 -7.05 6.54
N LEU A 38 -0.68 -7.78 5.75
CA LEU A 38 -0.57 -9.23 5.81
C LEU A 38 -0.04 -9.67 7.17
N VAL A 39 1.07 -9.09 7.64
CA VAL A 39 1.64 -9.43 8.96
C VAL A 39 0.68 -9.08 10.09
N LEU A 40 0.07 -7.88 10.04
CA LEU A 40 -0.91 -7.47 11.04
C LEU A 40 -2.14 -8.38 11.07
N GLY A 41 -2.68 -8.71 9.88
CA GLY A 41 -3.83 -9.60 9.76
C GLY A 41 -3.54 -11.02 10.23
N MET A 42 -2.34 -11.56 9.95
CA MET A 42 -1.92 -12.86 10.46
C MET A 42 -1.75 -12.84 11.99
N GLY A 43 -1.30 -11.72 12.56
CA GLY A 43 -1.27 -11.53 14.02
C GLY A 43 -2.65 -11.56 14.65
N VAL A 44 -3.61 -10.85 14.06
CA VAL A 44 -5.01 -10.90 14.51
C VAL A 44 -5.56 -12.31 14.41
N LEU A 45 -5.35 -13.01 13.28
CA LEU A 45 -5.80 -14.39 13.09
C LEU A 45 -5.19 -15.32 14.15
N SER A 46 -3.87 -15.25 14.36
CA SER A 46 -3.17 -16.07 15.37
C SER A 46 -3.73 -15.81 16.77
N GLY A 47 -4.00 -14.55 17.13
CA GLY A 47 -4.62 -14.19 18.40
C GLY A 47 -6.02 -14.78 18.58
N LEU A 48 -6.85 -14.70 17.53
CA LEU A 48 -8.20 -15.30 17.55
C LEU A 48 -8.15 -16.82 17.72
N THR A 49 -7.23 -17.51 17.03
CA THR A 49 -7.07 -18.96 17.19
C THR A 49 -6.54 -19.36 18.57
N ALA A 50 -5.72 -18.52 19.20
CA ALA A 50 -5.20 -18.77 20.54
C ALA A 50 -6.28 -18.61 21.62
N ILE A 51 -7.21 -17.67 21.45
CA ILE A 51 -8.35 -17.49 22.38
C ILE A 51 -9.28 -18.71 22.37
N ASP A 52 -9.50 -19.31 21.20
CA ASP A 52 -10.35 -20.49 21.03
C ASP A 52 -9.73 -21.75 21.65
N SER A 53 -8.40 -21.80 21.72
CA SER A 53 -7.68 -22.88 22.38
C SER A 53 -7.53 -22.55 23.87
N SER A 54 -8.47 -23.03 24.68
CA SER A 54 -8.54 -22.84 26.15
C SER A 54 -7.30 -23.31 26.94
N SER A 55 -6.27 -23.84 26.27
CA SER A 55 -5.01 -24.33 26.81
C SER A 55 -3.78 -23.64 26.22
N ALA A 56 -3.92 -22.58 25.42
CA ALA A 56 -2.79 -21.93 24.77
C ALA A 56 -2.01 -21.07 25.78
N ASP A 57 -0.81 -21.53 26.14
CA ASP A 57 0.19 -20.69 26.82
C ASP A 57 0.58 -19.51 25.92
N PRO A 58 0.74 -18.27 26.44
CA PRO A 58 1.12 -17.09 25.66
C PRO A 58 2.37 -17.29 24.79
N GLY A 59 3.34 -18.10 25.23
CA GLY A 59 4.53 -18.41 24.44
C GLY A 59 4.20 -19.16 23.15
N THR A 60 3.18 -20.02 23.15
CA THR A 60 2.72 -20.75 21.96
C THR A 60 2.06 -19.81 20.95
N ALA A 61 1.27 -18.85 21.43
CA ALA A 61 0.63 -17.84 20.57
C ALA A 61 1.66 -16.94 19.89
N VAL A 62 2.65 -16.45 20.65
CA VAL A 62 3.76 -15.64 20.11
C VAL A 62 4.58 -16.43 19.08
N THR A 63 4.92 -17.68 19.40
CA THR A 63 5.69 -18.55 18.49
C THR A 63 4.92 -18.82 17.20
N SER A 64 3.62 -19.09 17.28
CA SER A 64 2.76 -19.31 16.12
C SER A 64 2.66 -18.06 15.25
N PHE A 65 2.46 -16.89 15.86
CA PHE A 65 2.45 -15.62 15.14
C PHE A 65 3.77 -15.38 14.39
N LEU A 66 4.91 -15.54 15.08
CA LEU A 66 6.23 -15.34 14.47
C LEU A 66 6.45 -16.31 13.30
N LEU A 67 6.06 -17.58 13.46
CA LEU A 67 6.14 -18.57 12.40
C LEU A 67 5.30 -18.16 11.18
N PHE A 68 4.03 -17.78 11.38
CA PHE A 68 3.16 -17.33 10.29
C PHE A 68 3.69 -16.06 9.62
N ALA A 69 4.15 -15.08 10.40
CA ALA A 69 4.72 -13.84 9.87
C ALA A 69 5.98 -14.12 9.03
N VAL A 70 6.88 -14.98 9.50
CA VAL A 70 8.10 -15.36 8.77
C VAL A 70 7.75 -16.09 7.48
N VAL A 71 6.85 -17.09 7.52
CA VAL A 71 6.41 -17.81 6.31
C VAL A 71 5.73 -16.86 5.32
N ALA A 72 4.84 -16.00 5.81
CA ALA A 72 4.14 -15.01 4.99
C ALA A 72 5.10 -14.00 4.34
N LEU A 73 6.18 -13.60 5.03
CA LEU A 73 7.18 -12.69 4.46
C LEU A 73 8.11 -13.41 3.48
N ILE A 74 8.63 -14.60 3.83
CA ILE A 74 9.56 -15.35 2.99
C ILE A 74 8.90 -15.79 1.68
N ILE A 75 7.64 -16.24 1.73
CA ILE A 75 6.93 -16.72 0.55
C ILE A 75 6.09 -15.59 -0.08
N GLY A 76 5.31 -14.89 0.73
CA GLY A 76 4.37 -13.88 0.25
C GLY A 76 5.05 -12.64 -0.33
N ALA A 77 6.17 -12.18 0.23
CA ALA A 77 6.88 -11.02 -0.31
C ALA A 77 7.42 -11.21 -1.74
N PRO A 78 8.18 -12.27 -2.06
CA PRO A 78 8.67 -12.47 -3.43
C PRO A 78 7.52 -12.78 -4.40
N VAL A 79 6.54 -13.60 -4.01
CA VAL A 79 5.39 -13.91 -4.88
C VAL A 79 4.60 -12.65 -5.20
N SER A 80 4.26 -11.83 -4.20
CA SER A 80 3.53 -10.58 -4.43
C SER A 80 4.36 -9.54 -5.21
N LEU A 81 5.67 -9.51 -5.02
CA LEU A 81 6.56 -8.64 -5.80
C LEU A 81 6.57 -9.02 -7.29
N ILE A 82 6.56 -10.32 -7.61
CA ILE A 82 6.46 -10.83 -8.99
C ILE A 82 5.08 -10.53 -9.60
N LEU A 83 4.02 -10.53 -8.80
CA LEU A 83 2.66 -10.20 -9.26
C LEU A 83 2.40 -8.69 -9.37
N MET A 84 3.18 -7.85 -8.68
CA MET A 84 3.00 -6.41 -8.69
C MET A 84 3.01 -5.80 -10.11
N PRO A 85 3.94 -6.15 -11.04
CA PRO A 85 3.89 -5.69 -12.42
C PRO A 85 2.56 -5.99 -13.13
N VAL A 86 1.97 -7.15 -12.88
CA VAL A 86 0.65 -7.52 -13.44
C VAL A 86 -0.42 -6.59 -12.89
N GLY A 87 -0.41 -6.33 -11.58
CA GLY A 87 -1.31 -5.35 -10.96
C GLY A 87 -1.14 -3.94 -11.53
N VAL A 88 0.11 -3.50 -11.77
CA VAL A 88 0.42 -2.22 -12.41
C VAL A 88 -0.10 -2.15 -13.84
N MET A 89 0.02 -3.24 -14.61
CA MET A 89 -0.53 -3.33 -15.96
C MET A 89 -2.05 -3.18 -15.97
N LEU A 90 -2.76 -3.78 -15.00
CA LEU A 90 -4.21 -3.64 -14.85
C LEU A 90 -4.62 -2.23 -14.35
N ALA A 91 -3.83 -1.62 -13.47
CA ALA A 91 -4.06 -0.30 -12.92
C ALA A 91 -3.87 0.84 -13.94
N LYS A 92 -2.96 0.66 -14.91
CA LYS A 92 -2.61 1.68 -15.91
C LYS A 92 -3.81 2.20 -16.72
N PRO A 93 -4.64 1.35 -17.38
CA PRO A 93 -5.79 1.84 -18.14
C PRO A 93 -6.81 2.56 -17.25
N LEU A 94 -7.05 2.08 -16.03
CA LEU A 94 -7.96 2.73 -15.08
C LEU A 94 -7.46 4.14 -14.73
N GLY A 95 -6.16 4.29 -14.45
CA GLY A 95 -5.56 5.60 -14.21
C GLY A 95 -5.71 6.55 -15.40
N HIS A 96 -5.52 6.05 -16.63
CA HIS A 96 -5.67 6.88 -17.84
C HIS A 96 -7.12 7.34 -18.05
N LEU A 97 -8.11 6.50 -17.74
CA LEU A 97 -9.52 6.87 -17.78
C LEU A 97 -9.86 7.93 -16.72
N LEU A 98 -9.21 7.88 -15.56
CA LEU A 98 -9.47 8.77 -14.42
C LEU A 98 -8.66 10.06 -14.41
N ARG A 99 -7.74 10.28 -15.36
CA ARG A 99 -6.83 11.46 -15.37
C ARG A 99 -7.54 12.82 -15.37
N ARG A 100 -8.75 12.89 -15.92
CA ARG A 100 -9.60 14.10 -15.95
C ARG A 100 -10.40 14.31 -14.66
N THR A 101 -10.48 13.29 -13.80
CA THR A 101 -11.28 13.32 -12.58
C THR A 101 -10.46 13.90 -11.43
N ARG A 102 -10.78 15.13 -11.01
CA ARG A 102 -10.07 15.83 -9.92
C ARG A 102 -10.36 15.25 -8.52
N ARG A 103 -11.47 14.55 -8.34
CA ARG A 103 -11.92 14.06 -7.03
C ARG A 103 -11.13 12.82 -6.61
N MET A 104 -10.24 12.96 -5.62
CA MET A 104 -9.42 11.87 -5.09
C MET A 104 -10.25 10.67 -4.58
N SER A 105 -11.44 10.92 -4.01
CA SER A 105 -12.34 9.87 -3.54
C SER A 105 -12.76 8.90 -4.65
N VAL A 106 -12.97 9.38 -5.88
CA VAL A 106 -13.33 8.53 -7.02
C VAL A 106 -12.19 7.57 -7.35
N HIS A 107 -10.94 8.05 -7.32
CA HIS A 107 -9.77 7.20 -7.53
C HIS A 107 -9.67 6.13 -6.45
N VAL A 108 -9.80 6.52 -5.17
CA VAL A 108 -9.76 5.57 -4.04
C VAL A 108 -10.83 4.48 -4.20
N VAL A 109 -12.06 4.84 -4.58
CA VAL A 109 -13.15 3.85 -4.80
C VAL A 109 -12.82 2.91 -5.96
N VAL A 110 -12.33 3.41 -7.10
CA VAL A 110 -11.99 2.57 -8.26
C VAL A 110 -10.82 1.64 -7.95
N TYR A 111 -9.78 2.13 -7.27
CA TYR A 111 -8.64 1.31 -6.87
C TYR A 111 -9.00 0.31 -5.74
N ALA A 112 -9.94 0.66 -4.85
CA ALA A 112 -10.50 -0.29 -3.89
C ALA A 112 -11.28 -1.40 -4.60
N ALA A 113 -12.07 -1.07 -5.62
CA ALA A 113 -12.78 -2.06 -6.43
C ALA A 113 -11.81 -2.99 -7.19
N LEU A 114 -10.71 -2.44 -7.74
CA LEU A 114 -9.64 -3.25 -8.34
C LEU A 114 -9.01 -4.20 -7.32
N GLY A 115 -8.63 -3.70 -6.15
CA GLY A 115 -8.06 -4.52 -5.08
C GLY A 115 -9.03 -5.61 -4.61
N ALA A 116 -10.32 -5.29 -4.46
CA ALA A 116 -11.36 -6.25 -4.11
C ALA A 116 -11.54 -7.33 -5.19
N ALA A 117 -11.49 -6.96 -6.47
CA ALA A 117 -11.54 -7.92 -7.57
C ALA A 117 -10.34 -8.88 -7.57
N VAL A 118 -9.13 -8.37 -7.30
CA VAL A 118 -7.92 -9.20 -7.15
C VAL A 118 -8.04 -10.11 -5.94
N GLY A 119 -8.48 -9.59 -4.79
CA GLY A 119 -8.71 -10.37 -3.58
C GLY A 119 -9.77 -11.46 -3.77
N PHE A 120 -10.87 -11.15 -4.47
CA PHE A 120 -11.89 -12.13 -4.83
C PHE A 120 -11.33 -13.21 -5.76
N GLY A 121 -10.54 -12.84 -6.78
CA GLY A 121 -9.87 -13.80 -7.65
C GLY A 121 -8.93 -14.74 -6.88
N TYR A 122 -8.18 -14.19 -5.93
CA TYR A 122 -7.35 -14.98 -5.01
C TYR A 122 -8.21 -15.97 -4.20
N ILE A 123 -9.30 -15.52 -3.58
CA ILE A 123 -10.22 -16.40 -2.84
C ILE A 123 -10.79 -17.50 -3.75
N ALA A 124 -11.23 -17.15 -4.96
CA ALA A 124 -11.80 -18.09 -5.90
C ALA A 124 -10.81 -19.19 -6.30
N ILE A 125 -9.54 -18.83 -6.54
CA ILE A 125 -8.47 -19.78 -6.85
C ILE A 125 -8.19 -20.73 -5.69
N PHE A 126 -8.06 -20.20 -4.46
CA PHE A 126 -7.64 -21.00 -3.31
C PHE A 126 -8.79 -21.77 -2.62
N ARG A 127 -10.04 -21.27 -2.69
CA ARG A 127 -11.21 -22.00 -2.17
C ARG A 127 -11.83 -22.95 -3.19
N GLY A 128 -11.65 -22.70 -4.49
CA GLY A 128 -12.16 -23.57 -5.56
C GLY A 128 -13.65 -23.87 -5.45
N ASP A 129 -14.00 -25.15 -5.36
CA ASP A 129 -15.38 -25.65 -5.22
C ASP A 129 -16.05 -25.21 -3.91
N ARG A 130 -15.27 -24.85 -2.89
CA ARG A 130 -15.74 -24.37 -1.59
C ARG A 130 -15.98 -22.87 -1.53
N LEU A 131 -15.97 -22.15 -2.66
CA LEU A 131 -16.16 -20.69 -2.70
C LEU A 131 -17.41 -20.23 -1.94
N TRP A 132 -18.50 -20.99 -2.05
CA TRP A 132 -19.80 -20.69 -1.43
C TRP A 132 -20.03 -21.41 -0.09
N ALA A 133 -19.07 -22.21 0.37
CA ALA A 133 -19.17 -22.89 1.64
C ALA A 133 -18.98 -21.89 2.81
N PRO A 134 -19.60 -22.14 3.98
CA PRO A 134 -19.37 -21.35 5.19
C PRO A 134 -17.88 -21.18 5.49
N LEU A 135 -17.51 -20.03 6.03
CA LEU A 135 -16.12 -19.74 6.39
C LEU A 135 -15.73 -20.52 7.64
N ALA A 136 -14.64 -21.29 7.54
CA ALA A 136 -13.97 -21.90 8.69
C ALA A 136 -12.88 -20.96 9.22
N ILE A 137 -12.46 -21.14 10.48
CA ILE A 137 -11.38 -20.33 11.07
C ILE A 137 -10.08 -20.39 10.23
N TRP A 138 -9.80 -21.55 9.65
CA TRP A 138 -8.64 -21.78 8.78
C TRP A 138 -8.73 -21.06 7.42
N ASP A 139 -9.93 -20.66 6.97
CA ASP A 139 -10.08 -19.80 5.79
C ASP A 139 -9.44 -18.42 6.02
N GLY A 140 -9.13 -18.05 7.28
CA GLY A 140 -8.39 -16.84 7.62
C GLY A 140 -7.05 -16.71 6.88
N ILE A 141 -6.36 -17.82 6.61
CA ILE A 141 -5.09 -17.81 5.85
C ILE A 141 -5.30 -17.33 4.41
N ILE A 142 -6.50 -17.55 3.84
CA ILE A 142 -6.89 -17.11 2.50
C ILE A 142 -7.51 -15.71 2.55
N LEU A 143 -8.36 -15.43 3.54
CA LEU A 143 -9.07 -14.16 3.64
C LEU A 143 -8.13 -13.00 3.99
N VAL A 144 -7.14 -13.21 4.85
CA VAL A 144 -6.22 -12.15 5.29
C VAL A 144 -5.47 -11.53 4.10
N PRO A 145 -4.78 -12.30 3.22
CA PRO A 145 -4.16 -11.75 2.02
C PRO A 145 -5.16 -11.04 1.09
N ALA A 146 -6.36 -11.60 0.92
CA ALA A 146 -7.39 -11.03 0.05
C ALA A 146 -7.88 -9.65 0.56
N ILE A 147 -8.08 -9.52 1.86
CA ILE A 147 -8.44 -8.24 2.49
C ILE A 147 -7.26 -7.27 2.42
N ALA A 148 -6.04 -7.76 2.70
CA ALA A 148 -4.83 -6.94 2.65
C ALA A 148 -4.64 -6.30 1.27
N VAL A 149 -4.81 -7.04 0.17
CA VAL A 149 -4.69 -6.47 -1.18
C VAL A 149 -5.81 -5.48 -1.50
N ALA A 150 -7.04 -5.76 -1.06
CA ALA A 150 -8.18 -4.86 -1.26
C ALA A 150 -7.98 -3.48 -0.63
N VAL A 151 -7.27 -3.43 0.51
CA VAL A 151 -6.94 -2.19 1.22
C VAL A 151 -5.63 -1.57 0.72
N ALA A 152 -4.61 -2.39 0.43
CA ALA A 152 -3.29 -1.91 0.06
C ALA A 152 -3.26 -1.18 -1.29
N VAL A 153 -4.04 -1.65 -2.28
CA VAL A 153 -4.10 -1.05 -3.63
C VAL A 153 -4.54 0.42 -3.58
N PRO A 154 -5.70 0.79 -2.99
CA PRO A 154 -6.10 2.19 -2.91
C PRO A 154 -5.16 3.03 -2.03
N LEU A 155 -4.57 2.46 -0.96
CA LEU A 155 -3.60 3.18 -0.12
C LEU A 155 -2.31 3.52 -0.89
N GLY A 156 -1.78 2.59 -1.68
CA GLY A 156 -0.58 2.81 -2.50
C GLY A 156 -0.78 3.91 -3.54
N TRP A 157 -1.94 3.93 -4.19
CA TRP A 157 -2.32 5.01 -5.10
C TRP A 157 -2.47 6.34 -4.37
N TRP A 158 -3.25 6.37 -3.29
CA TRP A 158 -3.52 7.59 -2.52
C TRP A 158 -2.24 8.23 -1.99
N HIS A 159 -1.33 7.44 -1.42
CA HIS A 159 -0.04 7.91 -0.92
C HIS A 159 0.77 8.55 -2.05
N THR A 160 0.86 7.88 -3.20
CA THR A 160 1.68 8.33 -4.33
C THR A 160 1.09 9.57 -5.00
N ALA A 161 -0.23 9.60 -5.21
CA ALA A 161 -0.91 10.72 -5.81
C ALA A 161 -0.84 11.97 -4.91
N ARG A 162 -1.03 11.83 -3.59
CA ARG A 162 -0.84 12.94 -2.65
C ARG A 162 0.58 13.48 -2.69
N ARG A 163 1.56 12.59 -2.62
CA ARG A 163 2.97 12.97 -2.70
C ARG A 163 3.30 13.74 -3.98
N ALA A 164 2.76 13.31 -5.11
CA ALA A 164 2.99 13.98 -6.39
C ALA A 164 2.29 15.34 -6.49
N LEU A 165 1.08 15.48 -5.95
CA LEU A 165 0.38 16.76 -5.87
C LEU A 165 1.10 17.76 -4.94
N ASP A 166 1.67 17.27 -3.83
CA ASP A 166 2.48 18.08 -2.91
C ASP A 166 3.79 18.55 -3.58
N GLU A 167 4.38 17.71 -4.44
CA GLU A 167 5.57 18.06 -5.24
C GLU A 167 5.23 19.13 -6.29
N ASP A 168 4.10 19.00 -6.97
CA ASP A 168 3.65 19.94 -8.02
C ASP A 168 3.22 21.31 -7.49
N SER A 169 2.66 21.37 -6.27
CA SER A 169 2.25 22.63 -5.65
C SER A 169 3.43 23.51 -5.22
N GLY A 170 4.67 23.02 -5.32
CA GLY A 170 5.86 23.74 -4.87
C GLY A 170 5.99 23.83 -3.34
N LEU A 171 5.02 23.33 -2.57
CA LEU A 171 5.00 23.38 -1.10
C LEU A 171 6.24 22.71 -0.49
N ARG A 172 6.75 21.64 -1.10
CA ARG A 172 7.98 20.99 -0.63
C ARG A 172 9.24 21.79 -0.91
N GLN A 173 9.30 22.48 -2.05
CA GLN A 173 10.43 23.38 -2.33
C GLN A 173 10.41 24.56 -1.36
N GLN A 174 9.23 25.07 -1.02
CA GLN A 174 9.07 26.13 -0.04
C GLN A 174 9.46 25.67 1.37
N ARG A 175 8.97 24.52 1.87
CA ARG A 175 9.36 23.97 3.18
C ARG A 175 10.86 23.74 3.28
N ARG A 176 11.47 23.13 2.26
CA ARG A 176 12.92 22.87 2.26
C ARG A 176 13.77 24.15 2.27
N ARG A 177 13.25 25.27 1.73
CA ARG A 177 13.92 26.58 1.84
C ARG A 177 13.80 27.16 3.25
N VAL A 178 12.62 27.02 3.87
CA VAL A 178 12.29 27.49 5.24
C VAL A 178 12.91 26.62 6.36
N ASP A 179 13.48 25.46 6.03
CA ASP A 179 14.28 24.69 6.98
C ASP A 179 15.79 25.01 6.85
N ALA A 180 16.23 25.55 5.71
CA ALA A 180 17.65 25.81 5.45
C ALA A 180 18.11 27.16 6.03
N ASP A 181 17.21 28.14 6.11
CA ASP A 181 17.38 29.38 6.86
C ASP A 181 17.37 29.12 8.37
N ALA A 182 16.51 28.24 8.88
CA ALA A 182 16.48 27.86 10.29
C ALA A 182 17.85 27.32 10.78
N VAL A 183 18.53 26.50 9.98
CA VAL A 183 19.89 26.01 10.29
C VAL A 183 20.93 27.14 10.33
N ILE A 184 20.73 28.21 9.55
CA ILE A 184 21.62 29.38 9.56
C ILE A 184 21.33 30.26 10.79
N GLU A 185 20.05 30.42 11.15
CA GLU A 185 19.62 31.18 12.32
C GLU A 185 20.11 30.51 13.62
N ASP A 186 19.96 29.19 13.74
CA ASP A 186 20.45 28.42 14.89
C ASP A 186 21.98 28.56 15.03
N ALA A 187 22.71 28.49 13.92
CA ALA A 187 24.16 28.68 13.90
C ALA A 187 24.60 30.11 14.28
N ALA A 188 23.75 31.11 14.07
CA ALA A 188 24.02 32.49 14.45
C ALA A 188 23.70 32.78 15.93
N THR A 189 22.77 32.04 16.54
CA THR A 189 22.41 32.18 17.96
C THR A 189 23.32 31.40 18.92
N ASP A 190 24.06 30.42 18.41
CA ASP A 190 24.98 29.59 19.22
C ASP A 190 26.39 30.20 19.38
N GLU A 191 26.64 31.45 18.98
CA GLU A 191 27.91 32.11 19.28
C GLU A 191 28.05 32.39 20.80
N PRO A 192 29.04 31.80 21.50
CA PRO A 192 29.22 32.00 22.93
C PRO A 192 29.71 33.44 23.20
N HIS A 193 28.93 34.18 23.99
CA HIS A 193 29.31 35.48 24.57
C HIS A 193 30.48 35.37 25.56
#